data_AF-A0A5Q0QG01-F1
#
_entry.id   AF-A0A5Q0QG01-F1
#
_cell.length_a   1.000
_cell.length_b   1.000
_cell.length_c   1.000
_cell.angle_alpha   90.00
_cell.angle_beta   90.00
_cell.angle_gamma   90.00
#
_symmetry.space_group_name_H-M   'P 1'
#
loop_
_entity.id
_entity.type
_entity.pdbx_description
1 polymer ?
#
loop_
_entity_poly.entity_id
_entity_poly.type
_entity_poly.pdbx_seq_one_letter_code
_entity_poly.pdbx_strand_id
1 'polypeptide(L)'
;MINNQTLDNERILQGLRLLNDKYSIYLEEEGKWLDGGFETLVTIDASHSDPDYSPLIVKKEIYMMLPNDIREDIQRLIEVE
;
A
#
# COMPACT_ATOMS: atom_id res chain seq x y z
N MET A 1 21.19 11.30 -6.00
CA MET A 1 20.00 12.12 -6.28
C MET A 1 18.82 11.32 -5.78
N ILE A 2 17.91 11.90 -5.00
CA ILE A 2 16.70 11.17 -4.58
C ILE A 2 15.74 11.23 -5.76
N ASN A 3 15.32 10.09 -6.27
CA ASN A 3 14.40 10.01 -7.40
C ASN A 3 12.99 10.30 -6.91
N ASN A 4 12.21 11.09 -7.69
CA ASN A 4 10.85 11.47 -7.32
C ASN A 4 9.96 10.24 -7.02
N GLN A 5 10.18 9.13 -7.72
CA GLN A 5 9.42 7.90 -7.48
C GLN A 5 9.73 7.23 -6.13
N THR A 6 10.96 7.34 -5.63
CA THR A 6 11.31 6.86 -4.29
C THR A 6 10.55 7.67 -3.23
N LEU A 7 10.44 8.99 -3.42
CA LEU A 7 9.64 9.87 -2.54
C LEU A 7 8.15 9.53 -2.63
N ASP A 8 7.65 9.22 -3.82
CA ASP A 8 6.24 8.82 -4.01
C ASP A 8 5.96 7.48 -3.31
N ASN A 9 6.86 6.50 -3.44
CA ASN A 9 6.75 5.22 -2.72
C ASN A 9 6.77 5.42 -1.21
N GLU A 10 7.68 6.24 -0.69
CA GLU A 10 7.74 6.55 0.74
C GLU A 10 6.45 7.22 1.23
N ARG A 11 5.90 8.16 0.45
CA ARG A 11 4.62 8.81 0.75
C ARG A 11 3.47 7.81 0.80
N ILE A 12 3.39 6.89 -0.17
CA ILE A 12 2.37 5.84 -0.18
C ILE A 12 2.52 4.92 1.03
N LEU A 13 3.73 4.44 1.32
CA LEU A 13 3.98 3.57 2.48
C LEU A 13 3.64 4.29 3.80
N GLN A 14 3.97 5.57 3.91
CA GLN A 14 3.60 6.38 5.08
C GLN A 14 2.08 6.50 5.22
N GLY A 15 1.35 6.73 4.13
CA GLY A 15 -0.10 6.78 4.17
C GLY A 15 -0.73 5.44 4.56
N LEU A 16 -0.20 4.32 4.09
CA LEU A 16 -0.69 2.98 4.46
C LEU A 16 -0.51 2.74 5.97
N ARG A 17 0.60 3.21 6.55
CA ARG A 17 0.82 3.17 8.02
C ARG A 17 -0.20 3.98 8.79
N LEU A 18 -0.54 5.18 8.32
CA LEU A 18 -1.60 5.98 8.94
C LEU A 18 -2.96 5.30 8.87
N LEU A 19 -3.22 4.55 7.79
CA LEU A 19 -4.42 3.73 7.69
C LEU A 19 -4.40 2.55 8.66
N ASN A 20 -3.24 1.95 8.96
CA ASN A 20 -3.16 0.91 10.00
C ASN A 20 -3.62 1.44 11.35
N ASP A 21 -3.19 2.65 11.72
CA ASP A 21 -3.61 3.27 12.98
C ASP A 21 -5.12 3.57 12.97
N LYS A 22 -5.65 4.02 11.84
CA LYS A 22 -7.09 4.30 11.66
C LYS A 22 -7.96 3.05 11.74
N TYR A 23 -7.50 1.94 11.19
CA TYR A 23 -8.22 0.67 11.09
C TYR A 23 -7.60 -0.43 11.97
N SER A 24 -7.00 -0.04 13.09
CA SER A 24 -6.31 -0.97 14.01
C SER A 24 -7.23 -2.08 14.50
N ILE A 25 -8.47 -1.75 14.87
CA ILE A 25 -9.49 -2.73 15.29
C ILE A 25 -9.76 -3.75 14.17
N TYR A 26 -9.93 -3.29 12.93
CA TYR A 26 -10.12 -4.20 11.79
C TYR A 26 -8.91 -5.13 11.63
N LEU A 27 -7.69 -4.59 11.65
CA LEU A 27 -6.46 -5.39 11.53
C LEU A 27 -6.32 -6.42 12.66
N GLU A 28 -6.73 -6.06 13.88
CA GLU A 28 -6.67 -6.92 15.06
C GLU A 28 -7.77 -7.99 15.11
N GLU A 29 -8.90 -7.80 14.43
CA GLU A 29 -10.02 -8.75 14.49
C GLU A 29 -10.16 -9.54 13.18
N GLU A 30 -10.41 -8.86 12.07
CA GLU A 30 -10.76 -9.46 10.77
C GLU A 30 -9.57 -9.49 9.79
N GLY A 31 -8.71 -8.48 9.87
CA GLY A 31 -7.59 -8.22 8.98
C GLY A 31 -6.28 -8.91 9.36
N LYS A 32 -6.28 -9.86 10.31
CA LYS A 32 -5.06 -10.55 10.79
C LYS A 32 -4.25 -11.21 9.67
N TRP A 33 -4.92 -11.59 8.59
CA TRP A 33 -4.30 -12.18 7.40
C TRP A 33 -3.39 -11.21 6.63
N LEU A 34 -3.43 -9.90 6.95
CA LEU A 34 -2.53 -8.90 6.38
C LEU A 34 -1.16 -8.84 7.07
N ASP A 35 -0.96 -9.50 8.22
CA ASP A 35 0.27 -9.76 9.02
C ASP A 35 1.25 -8.58 9.27
N GLY A 36 1.56 -7.79 8.24
CA GLY A 36 2.30 -6.52 8.29
C GLY A 36 1.47 -5.28 7.96
N GLY A 37 0.13 -5.35 8.08
CA GLY A 37 -0.77 -4.22 7.84
C GLY A 37 -1.04 -3.95 6.36
N PHE A 38 -1.51 -2.75 6.03
CA PHE A 38 -1.86 -2.37 4.67
C PHE A 38 -0.64 -2.24 3.75
N GLU A 39 0.59 -2.13 4.27
CA GLU A 39 1.81 -2.22 3.46
C GLU A 39 1.89 -3.55 2.69
N THR A 40 1.27 -4.62 3.19
CA THR A 40 1.20 -5.92 2.51
C THR A 40 0.50 -5.84 1.14
N LEU A 41 -0.34 -4.82 0.92
CA LEU A 41 -1.05 -4.58 -0.33
C LEU A 41 -0.13 -4.18 -1.47
N VAL A 42 1.07 -3.69 -1.19
CA VAL A 42 2.00 -3.24 -2.21
C VAL A 42 3.26 -4.10 -2.21
N THR A 43 3.94 -4.14 -3.36
CA THR A 43 5.29 -4.69 -3.49
C THR A 43 6.10 -3.79 -4.40
N ILE A 44 7.39 -3.71 -4.17
CA ILE A 44 8.30 -2.99 -5.08
C ILE A 44 8.51 -3.87 -6.32
N ASP A 45 8.36 -3.30 -7.50
CA ASP A 45 8.77 -3.96 -8.74
C ASP A 45 10.30 -3.92 -8.88
N ALA A 46 10.97 -4.95 -8.35
CA ALA A 46 12.41 -5.11 -8.47
C ALA A 46 12.83 -5.65 -9.86
N SER A 47 11.88 -5.97 -10.76
CA SER A 47 12.17 -6.51 -12.09
C SER A 47 12.44 -5.44 -13.14
N HIS A 48 12.25 -4.17 -12.77
CA HIS A 48 12.54 -3.07 -13.67
C HIS A 48 14.05 -2.96 -13.94
N SER A 49 14.38 -2.89 -15.23
CA SER A 49 15.74 -2.79 -15.76
C SER A 49 16.47 -1.53 -15.30
N ASP A 50 15.74 -0.56 -14.73
CA ASP A 50 16.27 0.68 -14.22
C ASP A 50 16.29 0.67 -12.67
N PRO A 51 17.46 0.57 -12.04
CA PRO A 51 17.59 0.57 -10.57
C PRO A 51 17.15 1.89 -9.92
N ASP A 52 16.98 2.95 -10.71
CA ASP A 52 16.47 4.24 -10.25
C ASP A 52 14.93 4.33 -10.29
N TYR A 53 14.26 3.37 -10.94
CA TYR A 53 12.82 3.36 -11.16
C TYR A 53 12.18 2.04 -10.67
N SER A 54 11.72 2.02 -9.42
CA SER A 54 11.09 0.85 -8.79
C SER A 54 9.69 1.18 -8.28
N PRO A 55 8.65 1.15 -9.12
CA PRO A 55 7.28 1.47 -8.73
C PRO A 55 6.73 0.48 -7.70
N LEU A 56 5.80 0.95 -6.86
CA LEU A 56 4.94 0.08 -6.08
C LEU A 56 3.85 -0.54 -6.97
N ILE A 57 3.71 -1.86 -6.90
CA ILE A 57 2.64 -2.62 -7.52
C ILE A 57 1.62 -3.00 -6.44
N VAL A 58 0.35 -2.66 -6.67
CA VAL A 58 -0.76 -3.11 -5.82
C VAL A 58 -1.10 -4.58 -6.12
N LYS A 59 -1.07 -5.42 -5.09
CA LYS A 59 -1.56 -6.79 -5.12
C LYS A 59 -3.07 -6.78 -5.15
N LYS A 60 -3.64 -6.70 -6.35
CA LYS A 60 -5.10 -6.53 -6.57
C LYS A 60 -5.94 -7.60 -5.88
N GLU A 61 -5.46 -8.84 -5.79
CA GLU A 61 -6.17 -9.92 -5.10
C GLU A 61 -6.39 -9.64 -3.61
N ILE A 62 -5.33 -9.17 -2.91
CA ILE A 62 -5.37 -8.78 -1.50
C ILE A 62 -6.24 -7.53 -1.35
N TYR A 63 -6.05 -6.53 -2.21
CA TYR A 63 -6.87 -5.31 -2.20
C TYR A 63 -8.36 -5.62 -2.36
N MET A 64 -8.73 -6.56 -3.22
CA MET A 64 -10.14 -6.90 -3.48
C MET A 64 -10.81 -7.66 -2.33
N MET A 65 -10.05 -8.19 -1.38
CA MET A 65 -10.58 -8.84 -0.18
C MET A 65 -10.94 -7.84 0.94
N LEU A 66 -10.52 -6.57 0.80
CA LEU A 66 -10.79 -5.55 1.80
C LEU A 66 -12.25 -5.05 1.75
N PRO A 67 -12.81 -4.64 2.91
CA PRO A 67 -14.05 -3.88 2.99
C PRO A 67 -14.07 -2.63 2.08
N ASN A 68 -15.25 -2.25 1.59
CA ASN A 68 -15.42 -1.15 0.64
C ASN A 68 -14.87 0.18 1.16
N ASP A 69 -15.15 0.52 2.41
CA ASP A 69 -14.71 1.74 3.07
C ASP A 69 -13.19 1.82 3.19
N ILE A 70 -12.54 0.71 3.54
CA ILE A 70 -11.07 0.61 3.59
C ILE A 70 -10.48 0.76 2.18
N ARG A 71 -11.09 0.12 1.17
CA ARG A 71 -10.66 0.26 -0.22
C ARG A 71 -10.71 1.70 -0.73
N GLU A 72 -11.79 2.42 -0.42
CA GLU A 72 -11.93 3.83 -0.83
C GLU A 72 -10.81 4.71 -0.27
N ASP A 73 -10.43 4.53 0.99
CA ASP A 73 -9.35 5.30 1.60
C ASP A 73 -7.96 4.94 1.06
N ILE A 74 -7.74 3.66 0.74
CA ILE A 74 -6.51 3.22 0.09
C ILE A 74 -6.44 3.72 -1.35
N GLN A 75 -7.56 3.73 -2.09
CA GLN A 75 -7.61 4.27 -3.44
C GLN A 75 -7.26 5.75 -3.49
N ARG A 76 -7.74 6.53 -2.52
CA ARG A 76 -7.38 7.96 -2.37
C ARG A 76 -5.89 8.17 -2.12
N LEU A 77 -5.23 7.20 -1.50
CA LEU A 77 -3.81 7.28 -1.20
C LEU A 77 -2.93 6.93 -2.40
N ILE A 78 -3.32 5.91 -3.17
CA ILE A 78 -2.48 5.34 -4.23
C ILE A 78 -2.70 6.06 -5.58
N GLU A 79 -3.70 6.94 -5.70
CA GLU A 79 -4.07 7.60 -6.97
C GLU A 79 -4.19 6.55 -8.11
N VAL A 80 -4.94 5.48 -7.85
CA VAL A 80 -5.26 4.51 -8.90
C VAL A 80 -6.37 5.12 -9.77
N GLU A 81 -5.99 5.87 -10.80
CA GLU A 81 -6.82 6.08 -11.99
C GLU A 81 -6.89 4.81 -12.85
#